data_AF-A0A4Y7JCS1-F1
#
_entry.id   AF-A0A4Y7JCS1-F1
#
_cell.length_a   1.000
_cell.length_b   1.000
_cell.length_c   1.000
_cell.angle_alpha   90.00
_cell.angle_beta   90.00
_cell.angle_gamma   90.00
#
_symmetry.space_group_name_H-M   'P 1'
#
loop_
_entity.id
_entity.type
_entity.pdbx_description
1 polymer ?
#
loop_
_entity_poly.entity_id
_entity_poly.type
_entity_poly.pdbx_seq_one_letter_code
_entity_poly.pdbx_strand_id
1 'polypeptide(L)'
;MADQLSVMVISVEYRLAPENRLPAAYEDAVESLIWVKNQAMDTINGEPWLRNYVDFSKCFVMGSSAGGNIAYSSCLSASELDLEPIKICGLILNQPHFGGVERTDSELRLVNDDRVPLVVNDLLWELALPIGVNRDHAYCNPFVDENLERKLRFVKRCLVACSKGDPLVDRDIEFAKMLDGKCVQVVSLVAESGSHGAAHTDPNKAQELFKVVKDFMFSEN
;
A
#
# COMPACT_ATOMS: atom_id res chain seq x y z
N MET A 1 -0.62 -16.52 0.45
CA MET A 1 -1.41 -15.54 1.23
C MET A 1 -2.85 -16.01 1.43
N ALA A 2 -3.68 -16.09 0.38
CA ALA A 2 -5.10 -16.44 0.48
C ALA A 2 -5.38 -17.68 1.36
N ASP A 3 -4.70 -18.79 1.06
CA ASP A 3 -4.77 -20.04 1.83
C ASP A 3 -4.34 -19.85 3.30
N GLN A 4 -3.10 -19.37 3.52
CA GLN A 4 -2.48 -19.23 4.85
C GLN A 4 -3.24 -18.29 5.80
N LEU A 5 -3.90 -17.28 5.26
CA LEU A 5 -4.70 -16.32 6.02
C LEU A 5 -6.19 -16.67 6.06
N SER A 6 -6.62 -17.63 5.23
CA SER A 6 -8.04 -17.96 5.02
C SER A 6 -8.86 -16.73 4.61
N VAL A 7 -8.38 -16.02 3.59
CA VAL A 7 -8.98 -14.79 3.06
C VAL A 7 -9.19 -14.87 1.56
N MET A 8 -10.15 -14.11 1.05
CA MET A 8 -10.24 -13.86 -0.39
C MET A 8 -9.30 -12.72 -0.77
N VAL A 9 -8.47 -12.94 -1.79
CA VAL A 9 -7.57 -11.91 -2.33
C VAL A 9 -8.08 -11.48 -3.70
N ILE A 10 -8.34 -10.18 -3.84
CA ILE A 10 -8.67 -9.55 -5.12
C ILE A 10 -7.42 -8.82 -5.58
N SER A 11 -6.74 -9.37 -6.60
CA SER A 11 -5.56 -8.73 -7.20
C SER A 11 -6.00 -7.87 -8.37
N VAL A 12 -5.69 -6.58 -8.32
CA VAL A 12 -6.11 -5.60 -9.33
C VAL A 12 -5.07 -5.52 -10.43
N GLU A 13 -5.48 -5.77 -11.68
CA GLU A 13 -4.67 -5.53 -12.87
C GLU A 13 -4.86 -4.08 -13.32
N TYR A 14 -4.13 -3.16 -12.68
CA TYR A 14 -4.20 -1.73 -12.96
C TYR A 14 -3.33 -1.35 -14.16
N ARG A 15 -3.68 -0.24 -14.82
CA ARG A 15 -2.93 0.35 -15.92
C ARG A 15 -1.52 0.73 -15.47
N LEU A 16 -0.53 0.40 -16.30
CA LEU A 16 0.88 0.64 -16.02
C LEU A 16 1.40 1.91 -16.71
N ALA A 17 2.38 2.53 -16.06
CA ALA A 17 3.23 3.55 -16.63
C ALA A 17 4.35 2.90 -17.47
N PRO A 18 4.89 3.58 -18.50
CA PRO A 18 4.65 4.98 -18.87
C PRO A 18 3.41 5.23 -19.75
N GLU A 19 2.75 4.19 -20.28
CA GLU A 19 1.59 4.32 -21.17
C GLU A 19 0.43 5.05 -20.47
N ASN A 20 0.26 4.77 -19.17
CA ASN A 20 -0.75 5.39 -18.31
C ASN A 20 -0.07 5.89 -17.03
N ARG A 21 0.44 7.13 -17.07
CA ARG A 21 1.04 7.79 -15.91
C ARG A 21 0.03 7.95 -14.76
N LEU A 22 0.53 8.13 -13.55
CA LEU A 22 -0.29 8.46 -12.38
C LEU A 22 -1.12 9.73 -12.66
N PRO A 23 -2.41 9.74 -12.29
CA PRO A 23 -3.05 8.86 -11.31
C PRO A 23 -3.74 7.59 -11.86
N ALA A 24 -3.51 7.17 -13.11
CA ALA A 24 -4.27 6.06 -13.72
C ALA A 24 -4.34 4.78 -12.86
N ALA A 25 -3.21 4.35 -12.30
CA ALA A 25 -3.19 3.17 -11.41
C ALA A 25 -3.97 3.38 -10.10
N TYR A 26 -4.03 4.62 -9.58
CA TYR A 26 -4.82 4.94 -8.39
C TYR A 26 -6.32 4.94 -8.72
N GLU A 27 -6.70 5.46 -9.89
CA GLU A 27 -8.09 5.43 -10.37
C GLU A 27 -8.57 3.99 -10.48
N ASP A 28 -7.79 3.10 -11.12
CA ASP A 28 -8.15 1.69 -11.26
C ASP A 28 -8.28 0.98 -9.90
N ALA A 29 -7.39 1.30 -8.96
CA ALA A 29 -7.49 0.78 -7.60
C ALA A 29 -8.75 1.27 -6.86
N VAL A 30 -9.14 2.53 -7.04
CA VAL A 30 -10.39 3.08 -6.48
C VAL A 30 -11.61 2.45 -7.16
N GLU A 31 -11.60 2.31 -8.48
CA GLU A 31 -12.67 1.64 -9.24
C GLU A 31 -12.85 0.19 -8.77
N SER A 32 -11.77 -0.51 -8.41
CA SER A 32 -11.86 -1.85 -7.84
C SER A 32 -12.64 -1.87 -6.51
N LEU A 33 -12.46 -0.87 -5.65
CA LEU A 33 -13.22 -0.76 -4.40
C LEU A 33 -14.72 -0.54 -4.66
N ILE A 34 -15.04 0.31 -5.65
CA ILE A 34 -16.41 0.54 -6.11
C ILE A 34 -17.01 -0.75 -6.71
N TRP A 35 -16.22 -1.50 -7.48
CA TRP A 35 -16.66 -2.78 -8.02
C TRP A 35 -16.99 -3.77 -6.90
N VAL A 36 -16.11 -3.91 -5.89
CA VAL A 36 -16.39 -4.77 -4.72
C VAL A 36 -17.67 -4.29 -4.00
N LYS A 37 -17.89 -2.97 -3.88
CA LYS A 37 -19.12 -2.41 -3.27
C LYS A 37 -20.36 -2.92 -4.03
N ASN A 38 -20.32 -2.84 -5.36
CA ASN A 38 -21.41 -3.31 -6.20
C ASN A 38 -21.64 -4.81 -6.04
N GLN A 39 -20.58 -5.62 -5.91
CA GLN A 39 -20.70 -7.06 -5.63
C GLN A 39 -21.34 -7.33 -4.26
N ALA A 40 -21.04 -6.51 -3.25
CA ALA A 40 -21.64 -6.61 -1.93
C ALA A 40 -23.14 -6.26 -1.92
N MET A 41 -23.56 -5.35 -2.81
CA MET A 41 -24.96 -4.93 -2.94
C MET A 41 -25.79 -5.90 -3.79
N ASP A 42 -25.19 -6.55 -4.80
CA ASP A 42 -25.90 -7.47 -5.70
C ASP A 42 -26.02 -8.89 -5.10
N THR A 43 -27.00 -9.05 -4.23
CA THR A 43 -27.28 -10.34 -3.56
C THR A 43 -27.84 -11.44 -4.48
N ILE A 44 -28.14 -11.13 -5.75
CA ILE A 44 -28.73 -12.08 -6.70
C ILE A 44 -27.73 -12.48 -7.78
N ASN A 45 -27.11 -11.50 -8.45
CA ASN A 45 -26.21 -11.71 -9.58
C ASN A 45 -24.75 -11.38 -9.28
N GLY A 46 -24.44 -10.93 -8.06
CA GLY A 46 -23.06 -10.73 -7.63
C GLY A 46 -22.25 -12.01 -7.71
N GLU A 47 -20.94 -11.86 -7.90
CA GLU A 47 -19.98 -12.95 -8.06
C GLU A 47 -20.18 -14.01 -6.97
N PRO A 48 -20.50 -15.28 -7.33
CA PRO A 48 -20.90 -16.30 -6.36
C PRO A 48 -19.89 -16.51 -5.23
N TRP A 49 -18.60 -16.38 -5.52
CA TRP A 49 -17.54 -16.54 -4.55
C TRP A 49 -17.52 -15.40 -3.52
N LEU A 50 -17.71 -14.15 -3.97
CA LEU A 50 -17.77 -13.00 -3.08
C LEU A 50 -19.05 -13.08 -2.23
N ARG A 51 -20.19 -13.30 -2.87
CA ARG A 51 -21.49 -13.36 -2.21
C ARG A 51 -21.58 -14.47 -1.15
N ASN A 52 -21.03 -15.64 -1.42
CA ASN A 52 -21.22 -16.81 -0.55
C ASN A 52 -20.16 -16.90 0.56
N TYR A 53 -18.98 -16.29 0.40
CA TYR A 53 -17.84 -16.54 1.28
C TYR A 53 -17.15 -15.29 1.84
N VAL A 54 -17.48 -14.08 1.37
CA VAL A 54 -16.82 -12.85 1.84
C VAL A 54 -17.67 -12.10 2.86
N ASP A 55 -17.04 -11.76 3.97
CA ASP A 55 -17.55 -10.80 4.94
C ASP A 55 -17.08 -9.39 4.56
N PHE A 56 -17.94 -8.64 3.85
CA PHE A 56 -17.65 -7.27 3.41
C PHE A 56 -17.46 -6.27 4.57
N SER A 57 -17.77 -6.66 5.81
CA SER A 57 -17.48 -5.84 6.99
C SER A 57 -16.03 -5.95 7.47
N LYS A 58 -15.22 -6.82 6.85
CA LYS A 58 -13.82 -7.10 7.21
C LYS A 58 -12.90 -7.00 5.99
N CYS A 59 -12.89 -5.85 5.33
CA CYS A 59 -12.05 -5.62 4.16
C CYS A 59 -10.72 -4.95 4.55
N PHE A 60 -9.64 -5.31 3.85
CA PHE A 60 -8.32 -4.72 4.03
C PHE A 60 -7.76 -4.35 2.66
N VAL A 61 -7.09 -3.20 2.56
CA VAL A 61 -6.36 -2.79 1.36
C VAL A 61 -4.89 -3.09 1.61
N MET A 62 -4.25 -3.83 0.72
CA MET A 62 -2.85 -4.23 0.87
C MET A 62 -2.07 -3.95 -0.41
N GLY A 63 -0.82 -3.53 -0.25
CA GLY A 63 0.11 -3.40 -1.36
C GLY A 63 1.56 -3.59 -0.95
N SER A 64 2.40 -3.97 -1.92
CA SER A 64 3.86 -4.04 -1.74
C SER A 64 4.58 -3.13 -2.72
N SER A 65 5.66 -2.46 -2.32
CA SER A 65 6.43 -1.56 -3.20
C SER A 65 5.51 -0.51 -3.86
N ALA A 66 5.55 -0.34 -5.18
CA ALA A 66 4.63 0.52 -5.94
C ALA A 66 3.16 0.21 -5.64
N GLY A 67 2.81 -1.05 -5.42
CA GLY A 67 1.48 -1.46 -4.97
C GLY A 67 1.12 -0.93 -3.58
N GLY A 68 2.10 -0.78 -2.68
CA GLY A 68 1.90 -0.16 -1.36
C GLY A 68 1.57 1.33 -1.48
N ASN A 69 2.25 2.03 -2.39
CA ASN A 69 1.93 3.41 -2.72
C ASN A 69 0.52 3.54 -3.34
N ILE A 70 0.15 2.64 -4.25
CA ILE A 70 -1.21 2.59 -4.84
C ILE A 70 -2.27 2.29 -3.78
N ALA A 71 -2.03 1.32 -2.90
CA ALA A 71 -2.92 0.95 -1.80
C ALA A 71 -3.14 2.13 -0.83
N TYR A 72 -2.07 2.84 -0.51
CA TYR A 72 -2.15 4.06 0.29
C TYR A 72 -2.99 5.13 -0.40
N SER A 73 -2.66 5.49 -1.64
CA SER A 73 -3.35 6.53 -2.39
C SER A 73 -4.83 6.20 -2.62
N SER A 74 -5.16 4.96 -2.97
CA SER A 74 -6.56 4.54 -3.18
C SER A 74 -7.36 4.52 -1.88
N CYS A 75 -6.76 4.10 -0.77
CA CYS A 75 -7.41 4.13 0.53
C CYS A 75 -7.65 5.56 1.03
N LEU A 76 -6.76 6.50 0.70
CA LEU A 76 -6.99 7.92 0.95
C LEU A 76 -8.11 8.47 0.06
N SER A 77 -8.15 8.15 -1.23
CA SER A 77 -9.24 8.58 -2.13
C SER A 77 -10.60 7.98 -1.72
N ALA A 78 -10.60 6.76 -1.21
CA ALA A 78 -11.80 6.11 -0.67
C ALA A 78 -12.44 6.87 0.50
N SER A 79 -11.70 7.76 1.18
CA SER A 79 -12.25 8.66 2.21
C SER A 79 -13.34 9.60 1.69
N GLU A 80 -13.37 9.84 0.38
CA GLU A 80 -14.32 10.76 -0.25
C GLU A 80 -15.51 10.03 -0.88
N LEU A 81 -15.55 8.70 -0.74
CA LEU A 81 -16.58 7.83 -1.32
C LEU A 81 -17.47 7.25 -0.22
N ASP A 82 -18.74 7.05 -0.57
CA ASP A 82 -19.59 6.11 0.16
C ASP A 82 -19.29 4.70 -0.32
N LEU A 83 -18.76 3.85 0.56
CA LEU A 83 -18.44 2.46 0.28
C LEU A 83 -19.40 1.47 0.97
N GLU A 84 -20.46 1.92 1.64
CA GLU A 84 -21.38 0.98 2.30
C GLU A 84 -21.98 -0.02 1.30
N PRO A 85 -22.00 -1.34 1.61
CA PRO A 85 -21.82 -1.93 2.95
C PRO A 85 -20.38 -2.32 3.30
N ILE A 86 -19.38 -2.02 2.46
CA ILE A 86 -17.99 -2.38 2.71
C ILE A 86 -17.39 -1.56 3.85
N LYS A 87 -16.65 -2.24 4.73
CA LYS A 87 -15.84 -1.59 5.77
C LYS A 87 -14.38 -1.93 5.58
N ILE A 88 -13.58 -0.91 5.28
CA ILE A 88 -12.12 -1.01 5.26
C ILE A 88 -11.62 -0.93 6.71
N CYS A 89 -11.16 -2.06 7.24
CA CYS A 89 -10.71 -2.20 8.61
C CYS A 89 -9.23 -1.83 8.82
N GLY A 90 -8.43 -1.83 7.75
CA GLY A 90 -7.03 -1.46 7.82
C GLY A 90 -6.35 -1.39 6.47
N LEU A 91 -5.26 -0.62 6.45
CA LEU A 91 -4.31 -0.50 5.36
C LEU A 91 -3.04 -1.29 5.68
N ILE A 92 -2.55 -2.09 4.75
CA ILE A 92 -1.35 -2.92 4.91
C ILE A 92 -0.33 -2.52 3.84
N LEU A 93 0.78 -1.96 4.28
CA LEU A 93 1.86 -1.46 3.44
C LEU A 93 3.12 -2.28 3.69
N ASN A 94 3.50 -3.10 2.71
CA ASN A 94 4.76 -3.83 2.74
C ASN A 94 5.80 -3.12 1.86
N GLN A 95 6.78 -2.48 2.47
CA GLN A 95 7.83 -1.72 1.78
C GLN A 95 7.24 -0.72 0.78
N PRO A 96 6.28 0.14 1.19
CA PRO A 96 5.59 1.02 0.25
C PRO A 96 6.58 1.92 -0.49
N HIS A 97 6.40 2.06 -1.81
CA HIS A 97 7.31 2.86 -2.62
C HIS A 97 6.98 4.34 -2.46
N PHE A 98 7.67 4.99 -1.53
CA PHE A 98 7.70 6.44 -1.41
C PHE A 98 9.03 6.99 -1.93
N GLY A 99 9.04 8.27 -2.28
CA GLY A 99 10.21 8.97 -2.79
C GLY A 99 10.23 10.42 -2.34
N GLY A 100 11.14 11.17 -2.95
CA GLY A 100 11.40 12.58 -2.67
C GLY A 100 12.64 13.01 -3.45
N VAL A 101 12.84 14.33 -3.59
CA VAL A 101 14.07 14.86 -4.21
C VAL A 101 15.25 14.74 -3.24
N GLU A 102 15.04 15.10 -1.98
CA GLU A 102 16.02 14.90 -0.91
C GLU A 102 16.18 13.41 -0.60
N ARG A 103 17.43 12.95 -0.50
CA ARG A 103 17.77 11.54 -0.26
C ARG A 103 17.85 11.25 1.22
N THR A 104 17.33 10.09 1.58
CA THR A 104 17.54 9.48 2.89
C THR A 104 18.91 8.80 2.99
N ASP A 105 19.36 8.51 4.21
CA ASP A 105 20.63 7.82 4.44
C ASP A 105 20.62 6.40 3.84
N SER A 106 19.50 5.68 3.92
CA SER A 106 19.36 4.35 3.32
C SER A 106 19.47 4.36 1.81
N GLU A 107 18.87 5.35 1.13
CA GLU A 107 18.98 5.52 -0.33
C GLU A 107 20.43 5.76 -0.77
N LEU A 108 21.20 6.54 0.00
CA LEU A 108 22.61 6.81 -0.30
C LEU A 108 23.50 5.59 0.03
N ARG A 109 23.27 4.96 1.19
CA ARG A 109 24.02 3.77 1.64
C ARG A 109 23.82 2.58 0.70
N LEU A 110 22.63 2.45 0.11
CA LEU A 110 22.24 1.35 -0.77
C LEU A 110 22.07 1.82 -2.23
N VAL A 111 22.86 2.81 -2.66
CA VAL A 111 22.76 3.42 -3.99
C VAL A 111 22.81 2.42 -5.15
N ASN A 112 23.59 1.34 -4.99
CA ASN A 112 23.78 0.27 -5.96
C ASN A 112 23.06 -1.04 -5.54
N ASP A 113 21.95 -0.95 -4.80
CA ASP A 113 21.16 -2.13 -4.41
C ASP A 113 20.79 -3.00 -5.62
N ASP A 114 20.80 -4.31 -5.45
CA ASP A 114 20.58 -5.26 -6.54
C ASP A 114 19.13 -5.27 -7.07
N ARG A 115 18.18 -4.77 -6.27
CA ARG A 115 16.74 -4.84 -6.57
C ARG A 115 16.16 -3.47 -6.89
N VAL A 116 16.51 -2.46 -6.09
CA VAL A 116 16.05 -1.08 -6.23
C VAL A 116 17.24 -0.12 -6.23
N PRO A 117 18.15 -0.22 -7.21
CA PRO A 117 19.25 0.72 -7.31
C PRO A 117 18.69 2.12 -7.55
N LEU A 118 19.35 3.14 -6.98
CA LEU A 118 18.80 4.49 -6.89
C LEU A 118 18.47 5.10 -8.27
N VAL A 119 19.29 4.79 -9.27
CA VAL A 119 19.07 5.24 -10.66
C VAL A 119 17.81 4.63 -11.28
N VAL A 120 17.50 3.37 -10.97
CA VAL A 120 16.27 2.73 -11.45
C VAL A 120 15.07 3.26 -10.68
N ASN A 121 15.21 3.49 -9.38
CA ASN A 121 14.18 4.12 -8.57
C ASN A 121 13.77 5.51 -9.13
N ASP A 122 14.76 6.33 -9.48
CA ASP A 122 14.51 7.65 -10.10
C ASP A 122 13.79 7.53 -11.46
N LEU A 123 14.23 6.59 -12.30
CA LEU A 123 13.61 6.34 -13.60
C LEU A 123 12.16 5.86 -13.45
N LEU A 124 11.87 4.97 -12.50
CA LEU A 124 10.50 4.50 -12.23
C LEU A 124 9.59 5.68 -11.88
N TRP A 125 10.05 6.60 -11.02
CA TRP A 125 9.28 7.80 -10.70
C TRP A 125 9.13 8.76 -11.90
N GLU A 126 10.17 8.96 -12.69
CA GLU A 126 10.09 9.77 -13.91
C GLU A 126 9.07 9.21 -14.92
N LEU A 127 8.99 7.89 -15.05
CA LEU A 127 8.04 7.23 -15.93
C LEU A 127 6.62 7.24 -15.37
N ALA A 128 6.46 7.14 -14.04
CA ALA A 128 5.16 7.07 -13.38
C ALA A 128 4.48 8.42 -13.14
N LEU A 129 5.24 9.46 -12.78
CA LEU A 129 4.68 10.76 -12.42
C LEU A 129 4.05 11.50 -13.62
N PRO A 130 3.12 12.44 -13.38
CA PRO A 130 2.69 13.38 -14.41
C PRO A 130 3.86 14.07 -15.12
N ILE A 131 3.70 14.41 -16.39
CA ILE A 131 4.76 15.09 -17.14
C ILE A 131 4.99 16.48 -16.53
N GLY A 132 6.25 16.83 -16.28
CA GLY A 132 6.66 18.15 -15.81
C GLY A 132 6.69 18.33 -14.28
N VAL A 133 6.35 17.29 -13.50
CA VAL A 133 6.53 17.31 -12.05
C VAL A 133 7.78 16.52 -11.64
N ASN A 134 8.30 16.81 -10.44
CA ASN A 134 9.43 16.09 -9.86
C ASN A 134 8.98 15.15 -8.72
N ARG A 135 9.94 14.55 -8.02
CA ARG A 135 9.67 13.57 -6.96
C ARG A 135 9.14 14.15 -5.65
N ASP A 136 9.05 15.48 -5.51
CA ASP A 136 8.31 16.12 -4.42
C ASP A 136 6.85 16.35 -4.78
N HIS A 137 6.34 15.70 -5.83
CA HIS A 137 4.91 15.60 -6.06
C HIS A 137 4.27 14.64 -5.04
N ALA A 138 3.05 14.94 -4.56
CA ALA A 138 2.35 14.19 -3.50
C ALA A 138 2.12 12.70 -3.80
N TYR A 139 2.16 12.30 -5.08
CA TYR A 139 2.08 10.88 -5.49
C TYR A 139 3.36 10.09 -5.15
N CYS A 140 4.50 10.76 -5.15
CA CYS A 140 5.80 10.19 -4.82
C CYS A 140 6.15 10.44 -3.36
N ASN A 141 6.00 11.68 -2.91
CA ASN A 141 6.40 12.14 -1.59
C ASN A 141 5.14 12.45 -0.75
N PRO A 142 4.73 11.54 0.17
CA PRO A 142 3.52 11.75 0.96
C PRO A 142 3.68 12.86 2.02
N PHE A 143 4.91 13.30 2.32
CA PHE A 143 5.19 14.33 3.32
C PHE A 143 4.81 15.74 2.86
N VAL A 144 4.58 15.93 1.56
CA VAL A 144 4.14 17.20 0.97
C VAL A 144 2.61 17.27 0.76
N ASP A 145 1.85 16.21 1.07
CA ASP A 145 0.38 16.24 0.90
C ASP A 145 -0.29 17.02 2.05
N GLU A 146 -0.61 18.29 1.79
CA GLU A 146 -1.31 19.17 2.72
C GLU A 146 -2.70 18.65 3.14
N ASN A 147 -3.31 17.76 2.35
CA ASN A 147 -4.64 17.19 2.65
C ASN A 147 -4.57 15.91 3.47
N LEU A 148 -3.38 15.45 3.84
CA LEU A 148 -3.18 14.15 4.47
C LEU A 148 -4.04 13.95 5.72
N GLU A 149 -4.04 14.92 6.64
CA GLU A 149 -4.79 14.80 7.90
C GLU A 149 -6.30 14.65 7.69
N ARG A 150 -6.85 15.31 6.67
CA ARG A 150 -8.27 15.20 6.31
C ARG A 150 -8.58 13.79 5.82
N LYS A 151 -7.74 13.25 4.93
CA LYS A 151 -7.93 11.94 4.29
C LYS A 151 -7.68 10.77 5.25
N LEU A 152 -6.75 10.91 6.21
CA LEU A 152 -6.41 9.85 7.18
C LEU A 152 -7.53 9.51 8.16
N ARG A 153 -8.56 10.36 8.32
CA ARG A 153 -9.70 10.08 9.22
C ARG A 153 -10.42 8.76 8.91
N PHE A 154 -10.26 8.25 7.70
CA PHE A 154 -10.86 6.99 7.25
C PHE A 154 -9.93 5.79 7.42
N VAL A 155 -8.61 6.02 7.50
CA VAL A 155 -7.61 4.98 7.75
C VAL A 155 -7.42 4.87 9.26
N LYS A 156 -8.20 4.01 9.91
CA LYS A 156 -8.11 3.85 11.37
C LYS A 156 -6.91 3.03 11.83
N ARG A 157 -6.43 2.13 10.98
CA ARG A 157 -5.36 1.19 11.29
C ARG A 157 -4.44 1.05 10.08
N CYS A 158 -3.13 1.12 10.31
CA CYS A 158 -2.13 0.98 9.27
C CYS A 158 -0.99 0.07 9.74
N LEU A 159 -0.66 -0.96 8.96
CA LEU A 159 0.55 -1.75 9.12
C LEU A 159 1.58 -1.25 8.12
N VAL A 160 2.78 -0.88 8.58
CA VAL A 160 3.94 -0.57 7.74
C VAL A 160 5.04 -1.58 8.07
N ALA A 161 5.33 -2.48 7.12
CA ALA A 161 6.37 -3.50 7.26
C ALA A 161 7.51 -3.23 6.27
N CYS A 162 8.75 -3.16 6.75
CA CYS A 162 9.93 -2.93 5.92
C CYS A 162 11.17 -3.66 6.49
N SER A 163 12.33 -3.55 5.85
CA SER A 163 13.57 -4.20 6.28
C SER A 163 14.78 -3.30 6.12
N LYS A 164 15.79 -3.39 7.01
CA LYS A 164 16.98 -2.52 7.00
C LYS A 164 17.87 -2.61 5.74
N GLY A 165 17.74 -3.71 4.98
CA GLY A 165 18.41 -3.90 3.69
C GLY A 165 17.61 -3.39 2.50
N ASP A 166 16.51 -2.67 2.73
CA ASP A 166 15.73 -1.99 1.69
C ASP A 166 16.22 -0.54 1.54
N PRO A 167 16.54 -0.05 0.32
CA PRO A 167 16.86 1.35 0.08
C PRO A 167 15.79 2.33 0.57
N LEU A 168 14.52 1.92 0.62
CA LEU A 168 13.38 2.76 0.98
C LEU A 168 13.07 2.78 2.48
N VAL A 169 13.80 2.02 3.29
CA VAL A 169 13.46 1.78 4.71
C VAL A 169 13.34 3.06 5.54
N ASP A 170 14.19 4.06 5.30
CA ASP A 170 14.12 5.32 6.07
C ASP A 170 12.82 6.06 5.75
N ARG A 171 12.38 6.08 4.49
CA ARG A 171 11.09 6.68 4.09
C ARG A 171 9.92 5.95 4.73
N ASP A 172 9.97 4.62 4.80
CA ASP A 172 8.93 3.82 5.44
C ASP A 172 8.82 4.11 6.95
N ILE A 173 9.98 4.23 7.62
CA ILE A 173 10.05 4.57 9.05
C ILE A 173 9.54 5.99 9.29
N GLU A 174 9.95 6.96 8.48
CA GLU A 174 9.49 8.34 8.55
C GLU A 174 7.98 8.43 8.28
N PHE A 175 7.48 7.68 7.31
CA PHE A 175 6.06 7.63 6.99
C PHE A 175 5.25 7.03 8.15
N ALA A 176 5.71 5.92 8.73
CA ALA A 176 5.06 5.33 9.90
C ALA A 176 5.01 6.30 11.08
N LYS A 177 6.09 7.05 11.33
CA LYS A 177 6.13 8.11 12.35
C LYS A 177 5.20 9.27 12.04
N MET A 178 5.08 9.66 10.77
CA MET A 178 4.16 10.73 10.35
C MET A 178 2.70 10.37 10.60
N LEU A 179 2.35 9.09 10.50
CA LEU A 179 1.00 8.59 10.81
C LEU A 179 0.73 8.57 12.33
N ASP A 180 1.76 8.39 13.14
CA ASP A 180 1.64 8.41 14.60
C ASP A 180 1.15 9.79 15.07
N GLY A 181 0.14 9.81 15.94
CA GLY A 181 -0.53 11.04 16.37
C GLY A 181 -1.62 11.60 15.44
N LYS A 182 -1.87 11.01 14.25
CA LYS A 182 -2.94 11.46 13.32
C LYS A 182 -4.25 10.65 13.44
N CYS A 183 -4.58 10.18 14.65
CA CYS A 183 -5.74 9.29 14.93
C CYS A 183 -5.71 7.94 14.19
N VAL A 184 -4.54 7.51 13.72
CA VAL A 184 -4.31 6.21 13.09
C VAL A 184 -3.58 5.31 14.07
N GLN A 185 -4.06 4.09 14.29
CA GLN A 185 -3.30 3.07 14.99
C GLN A 185 -2.25 2.49 14.03
N VAL A 186 -0.98 2.81 14.26
CA VAL A 186 0.12 2.35 13.42
C VAL A 186 0.81 1.15 14.05
N VAL A 187 0.92 0.07 13.28
CA VAL A 187 1.81 -1.06 13.59
C VAL A 187 3.01 -0.96 12.65
N SER A 188 4.19 -0.68 13.18
CA SER A 188 5.43 -0.59 12.40
C SER A 188 6.31 -1.79 12.68
N LEU A 189 6.76 -2.46 11.62
CA LEU A 189 7.69 -3.59 11.70
C LEU A 189 8.90 -3.30 10.81
N VAL A 190 10.07 -3.15 11.43
CA VAL A 190 11.34 -2.99 10.73
C VAL A 190 12.17 -4.25 10.96
N ALA A 191 12.23 -5.12 9.96
CA ALA A 191 13.04 -6.33 10.03
C ALA A 191 14.54 -6.00 9.97
N GLU A 192 15.33 -6.59 10.86
CA GLU A 192 16.79 -6.43 10.89
C GLU A 192 17.47 -7.02 9.65
N SER A 193 16.84 -8.02 9.02
CA SER A 193 17.33 -8.69 7.82
C SER A 193 16.26 -8.76 6.73
N GLY A 194 16.70 -8.71 5.48
CA GLY A 194 15.84 -8.70 4.30
C GLY A 194 16.32 -7.71 3.26
N SER A 195 15.66 -7.70 2.11
CA SER A 195 15.84 -6.72 1.05
C SER A 195 14.48 -6.36 0.46
N HIS A 196 14.46 -5.35 -0.41
CA HIS A 196 13.22 -4.92 -1.06
C HIS A 196 12.54 -6.09 -1.79
N GLY A 197 11.25 -6.33 -1.56
CA GLY A 197 10.50 -7.41 -2.19
C GLY A 197 10.96 -8.82 -1.81
N ALA A 198 11.67 -9.01 -0.70
CA ALA A 198 12.17 -10.33 -0.27
C ALA A 198 11.06 -11.39 -0.17
N ALA A 199 9.86 -10.99 0.26
CA ALA A 199 8.69 -11.88 0.38
C ALA A 199 8.21 -12.47 -0.96
N HIS A 200 8.60 -11.91 -2.12
CA HIS A 200 8.26 -12.48 -3.43
C HIS A 200 9.19 -13.62 -3.85
N THR A 201 10.39 -13.67 -3.29
CA THR A 201 11.45 -14.61 -3.72
C THR A 201 11.86 -15.60 -2.63
N ASP A 202 11.67 -15.25 -1.36
CA ASP A 202 12.03 -16.07 -0.21
C ASP A 202 10.77 -16.52 0.53
N PRO A 203 10.44 -17.83 0.51
CA PRO A 203 9.28 -18.37 1.21
C PRO A 203 9.28 -18.13 2.72
N ASN A 204 10.45 -18.07 3.38
CA ASN A 204 10.53 -17.79 4.81
C ASN A 204 10.13 -16.34 5.09
N LYS A 205 10.61 -15.40 4.26
CA LYS A 205 10.21 -13.99 4.34
C LYS A 205 8.74 -13.78 4.00
N ALA A 206 8.19 -14.56 3.08
CA ALA A 206 6.76 -14.59 2.81
C ALA A 206 5.95 -15.05 4.03
N GLN A 207 6.39 -16.12 4.70
CA GLN A 207 5.74 -16.63 5.92
C GLN A 207 5.82 -15.63 7.09
N GLU A 208 6.96 -14.98 7.28
CA GLU A 208 7.13 -13.88 8.25
C GLU A 208 6.11 -12.76 7.98
N LEU A 209 6.01 -12.29 6.73
CA LEU A 209 5.04 -11.27 6.34
C LEU A 209 3.60 -11.74 6.57
N PHE A 210 3.25 -12.96 6.17
CA PHE A 210 1.89 -13.49 6.37
C PHE A 210 1.53 -13.57 7.85
N LYS A 211 2.47 -13.95 8.72
CA LYS A 211 2.24 -13.95 10.17
C LYS A 211 1.90 -12.55 10.67
N VAL A 212 2.70 -11.56 10.31
CA VAL A 212 2.49 -10.16 10.72
C VAL A 212 1.15 -9.62 10.20
N VAL A 213 0.83 -9.90 8.93
CA VAL A 213 -0.46 -9.54 8.34
C VAL A 213 -1.61 -10.21 9.06
N LYS A 214 -1.50 -11.50 9.39
CA LYS A 214 -2.50 -12.24 10.16
C LYS A 214 -2.73 -11.59 11.52
N ASP A 215 -1.66 -11.34 12.26
CA ASP A 215 -1.72 -10.75 13.59
C ASP A 215 -2.39 -9.36 13.53
N PHE A 216 -2.06 -8.54 12.52
CA PHE A 216 -2.70 -7.25 12.30
C PHE A 216 -4.20 -7.34 11.94
N MET A 217 -4.56 -8.27 11.04
CA MET A 217 -5.95 -8.43 10.59
C MET A 217 -6.88 -8.92 11.72
N PHE A 218 -6.37 -9.80 12.60
CA PHE A 218 -7.17 -10.50 13.59
C PHE A 218 -6.91 -10.06 15.04
N SER A 219 -6.03 -9.09 15.29
CA SER A 219 -5.92 -8.47 16.63
C SER A 219 -7.23 -7.79 17.02
N GLU A 220 -7.65 -7.95 18.27
CA GLU A 220 -8.77 -7.17 18.82
C GLU A 220 -8.41 -5.67 18.84
N ASN A 221 -9.40 -4.83 18.50
CA ASN A 221 -9.29 -3.37 18.60
C ASN A 221 -9.67 -2.90 20.00
#